data_AF-A0A2E3KKK8-F1
#
_entry.id   AF-A0A2E3KKK8-F1
#
_cell.length_a   1.000
_cell.length_b   1.000
_cell.length_c   1.000
_cell.angle_alpha   90.00
_cell.angle_beta   90.00
_cell.angle_gamma   90.00
#
_symmetry.space_group_name_H-M   'P 1'
#
loop_
_entity.id
_entity.type
_entity.pdbx_description
1 polymer ?
#
loop_
_entity_poly.entity_id
_entity_poly.type
_entity_poly.pdbx_seq_one_letter_code
_entity_poly.pdbx_strand_id
1 'polypeptide(L)'
;MKILSLVTLTLASAIASIAVADDLVEVKNVSAPPSDILSGRLRLAEPSALPTTAWTALVPLDEALARFRTGPGKTAVALITTQPDAWTFSLSPIDERAASPETDFIEQHATLEQLTTGALARVIRVDPDRVDDVISIEAIAPDDASDAWLLVADGREDIRLSTHVGSFERLRGGPLVVHAVIANAAIIESKCVVRGPSGATSTYSFVSPDGRTASATFTPDLVGDWTIRSLFLVRDEDGTVRQRSTQQVIRVNDRTVRFIEDPPTLSQAGPDAPLRIDLPVEITASGELEGDRRVALATEVWGLDPEGDSVPVCWISRIHQLPSAGGVTTLELSLDSRWLSLASVDVSSLSFRELRVHDTDGFNLIDHRAVVRPTLQGAFVVSDDVSRVTPDMMASHSNRTVGGISTNGLSSPGGHVLLLSHGYCTDQFPFRLSDFSGDYELFEDYQQNRTHDEFALRFESLGRNFKSMGIVGHSQGGHAAAHLYTFYWSALDWATDGTKIQGVGVPWLGTSLAGNAAVLGEIFGIGCGISNDLTYDGCAAWLSFIPSWVRAETDYWTTSFEDGFFYDYCQIISDLLLTDPDDGTVERYAGQLEGGNNRGHKEGWCHTRLMRDPPQCKDASRNVILDAEAAR
;
A
#
# COMPACT_ATOMS: atom_id res chain seq x y z
N MET A 1 31.76 10.26 65.78
CA MET A 1 30.63 10.42 66.73
C MET A 1 29.69 11.47 66.13
N LYS A 2 28.51 11.11 65.57
CA LYS A 2 27.20 11.02 66.26
C LYS A 2 26.94 12.30 67.08
N ILE A 3 25.99 13.21 66.80
CA ILE A 3 24.51 13.14 66.64
C ILE A 3 24.06 14.54 66.10
N LEU A 4 23.29 14.71 65.02
CA LEU A 4 21.83 14.59 64.81
C LEU A 4 20.90 15.56 65.56
N SER A 5 20.19 16.42 64.81
CA SER A 5 18.79 16.89 64.98
C SER A 5 18.63 18.21 64.23
N LEU A 6 17.54 18.59 63.56
CA LEU A 6 16.29 17.99 63.13
C LEU A 6 15.62 19.16 62.37
N VAL A 7 15.43 19.10 61.05
CA VAL A 7 14.60 20.09 60.32
C VAL A 7 13.51 19.33 59.59
N THR A 8 12.31 19.51 60.10
CA THR A 8 11.08 18.81 59.74
C THR A 8 10.44 19.46 58.53
N LEU A 9 10.42 18.70 57.45
CA LEU A 9 9.39 18.54 56.42
C LEU A 9 8.09 19.37 56.55
N THR A 10 7.92 20.37 55.67
CA THR A 10 6.62 20.84 55.17
C THR A 10 6.82 21.41 53.76
N LEU A 11 7.01 20.52 52.77
CA LEU A 11 6.84 20.87 51.37
C LEU A 11 5.39 20.57 51.00
N ALA A 12 4.56 21.62 50.98
CA ALA A 12 3.22 21.54 50.43
C ALA A 12 3.33 21.09 48.96
N SER A 13 2.80 19.90 48.68
CA SER A 13 2.62 19.38 47.33
C SER A 13 1.52 20.20 46.65
N ALA A 14 1.91 21.27 45.97
CA ALA A 14 1.11 21.82 44.88
C ALA A 14 1.37 20.96 43.65
N ILE A 15 0.68 19.83 43.57
CA ILE A 15 0.44 19.16 42.29
C ILE A 15 -0.47 20.12 41.53
N ALA A 16 0.14 20.99 40.73
CA ALA A 16 -0.58 21.64 39.65
C ALA A 16 -0.94 20.51 38.69
N SER A 17 -2.21 20.09 38.73
CA SER A 17 -2.85 19.35 37.67
C SER A 17 -2.77 20.20 36.41
N ILE A 18 -1.69 20.02 35.64
CA ILE A 18 -1.69 20.42 34.24
C ILE A 18 -2.70 19.47 33.61
N ALA A 19 -3.88 20.01 33.32
CA ALA A 19 -4.80 19.36 32.41
C ALA A 19 -4.03 19.09 31.13
N VAL A 20 -3.83 17.81 30.82
CA VAL A 20 -3.44 17.36 29.48
C VAL A 20 -4.62 17.78 28.60
N ALA A 21 -4.50 18.94 27.95
CA ALA A 21 -5.42 19.29 26.89
C ALA A 21 -5.25 18.22 25.80
N ASP A 22 -6.36 17.61 25.39
CA ASP A 22 -6.39 16.49 24.44
C ASP A 22 -5.47 16.74 23.24
N ASP A 23 -4.43 15.91 23.14
CA ASP A 23 -3.40 15.92 22.09
C ASP A 23 -3.88 15.24 20.79
N LEU A 24 -5.20 15.24 20.57
CA LEU A 24 -5.88 14.51 19.50
C LEU A 24 -5.64 15.21 18.14
N VAL A 25 -5.22 14.43 17.15
CA VAL A 25 -5.08 14.89 15.76
C VAL A 25 -6.45 15.33 15.23
N GLU A 26 -6.51 16.50 14.61
CA GLU A 26 -7.75 17.01 14.03
C GLU A 26 -8.03 16.33 12.69
N VAL A 27 -9.17 15.62 12.61
CA VAL A 27 -9.59 14.86 11.42
C VAL A 27 -10.48 15.71 10.52
N LYS A 28 -10.27 15.65 9.21
CA LYS A 28 -11.08 16.29 8.18
C LYS A 28 -12.42 15.58 7.99
N ASN A 29 -13.46 16.37 7.70
CA ASN A 29 -14.58 15.86 6.93
C ASN A 29 -14.24 16.06 5.46
N VAL A 30 -14.01 14.94 4.77
CA VAL A 30 -13.59 14.91 3.37
C VAL A 30 -14.83 14.82 2.51
N SER A 31 -14.87 15.58 1.43
CA SER A 31 -15.80 15.37 0.33
C SER A 31 -15.10 15.42 -1.03
N ALA A 32 -15.76 14.84 -2.02
CA ALA A 32 -15.31 14.84 -3.40
C ALA A 32 -16.46 15.16 -4.35
N PRO A 33 -16.19 15.82 -5.49
CA PRO A 33 -17.23 16.21 -6.43
C PRO A 33 -17.94 14.98 -7.05
N PRO A 34 -19.18 15.15 -7.57
CA PRO A 34 -19.91 14.10 -8.29
C PRO A 34 -19.10 13.39 -9.39
N SER A 35 -18.17 14.10 -10.03
CA SER A 35 -17.29 13.53 -11.07
C SER A 35 -16.44 12.37 -10.57
N ASP A 36 -16.12 12.32 -9.27
CA ASP A 36 -15.35 11.21 -8.69
C ASP A 36 -16.20 9.95 -8.51
N ILE A 37 -17.50 10.10 -8.26
CA ILE A 37 -18.47 9.00 -8.30
C ILE A 37 -18.63 8.51 -9.74
N LEU A 38 -18.89 9.43 -10.68
CA LEU A 38 -19.17 9.10 -12.08
C LEU A 38 -17.98 8.47 -12.82
N SER A 39 -16.76 8.84 -12.46
CA SER A 39 -15.53 8.22 -13.01
C SER A 39 -15.21 6.86 -12.38
N GLY A 40 -15.86 6.49 -11.27
CA GLY A 40 -15.53 5.29 -10.50
C GLY A 40 -14.24 5.39 -9.70
N ARG A 41 -13.61 6.58 -9.60
CA ARG A 41 -12.33 6.79 -8.91
C ARG A 41 -12.35 6.42 -7.43
N LEU A 42 -13.50 6.63 -6.78
CA LEU A 42 -13.73 6.32 -5.37
C LEU A 42 -14.48 4.99 -5.17
N ARG A 43 -14.66 4.22 -6.25
CA ARG A 43 -15.21 2.87 -6.15
C ARG A 43 -14.12 1.93 -5.68
N LEU A 44 -14.46 1.03 -4.77
CA LEU A 44 -13.60 -0.10 -4.44
C LEU A 44 -13.53 -1.00 -5.68
N ALA A 45 -12.35 -1.13 -6.28
CA ALA A 45 -12.14 -1.95 -7.46
C ALA A 45 -12.41 -3.42 -7.13
N GLU A 46 -13.08 -4.20 -7.98
CA GLU A 46 -13.30 -5.63 -7.73
C GLU A 46 -11.96 -6.37 -7.57
N PRO A 47 -11.80 -7.34 -6.64
CA PRO A 47 -10.51 -8.00 -6.42
C PRO A 47 -9.95 -8.68 -7.68
N SER A 48 -10.84 -9.19 -8.54
CA SER A 48 -10.46 -9.83 -9.81
C SER A 48 -9.86 -8.87 -10.83
N ALA A 49 -10.02 -7.55 -10.66
CA ALA A 49 -9.44 -6.53 -11.52
C ALA A 49 -7.96 -6.27 -11.21
N LEU A 50 -7.47 -6.72 -10.05
CA LEU A 50 -6.12 -6.46 -9.55
C LEU A 50 -5.38 -7.75 -9.16
N PRO A 51 -5.37 -8.79 -10.01
CA PRO A 51 -4.72 -10.04 -9.64
C PRO A 51 -3.20 -9.90 -9.57
N THR A 52 -2.59 -10.50 -8.56
CA THR A 52 -1.15 -10.76 -8.58
C THR A 52 -0.86 -11.73 -9.73
N THR A 53 -0.01 -11.31 -10.66
CA THR A 53 0.32 -12.08 -11.86
C THR A 53 1.82 -12.36 -11.91
N ALA A 54 2.18 -13.59 -12.25
CA ALA A 54 3.57 -14.01 -12.38
C ALA A 54 3.75 -15.06 -13.50
N TRP A 55 4.93 -15.06 -14.10
CA TRP A 55 5.39 -16.09 -15.06
C TRP A 55 6.55 -16.93 -14.53
N THR A 56 6.96 -16.71 -13.28
CA THR A 56 8.05 -17.42 -12.62
C THR A 56 7.53 -18.36 -11.54
N ALA A 57 8.41 -19.21 -11.01
CA ALA A 57 8.15 -20.05 -9.87
C ALA A 57 9.18 -19.79 -8.77
N LEU A 58 8.74 -19.22 -7.65
CA LEU A 58 9.47 -19.15 -6.38
C LEU A 58 8.98 -20.27 -5.47
N VAL A 59 9.82 -21.30 -5.32
CA VAL A 59 9.48 -22.56 -4.65
C VAL A 59 10.58 -23.00 -3.68
N PRO A 60 10.22 -23.70 -2.59
CA PRO A 60 11.20 -24.45 -1.80
C PRO A 60 11.99 -25.41 -2.69
N LEU A 61 13.28 -25.59 -2.39
CA LEU A 61 14.16 -26.43 -3.21
C LEU A 61 13.65 -27.87 -3.37
N ASP A 62 13.07 -28.45 -2.32
CA ASP A 62 12.52 -29.82 -2.32
C ASP A 62 11.22 -29.96 -3.15
N GLU A 63 10.59 -28.85 -3.51
CA GLU A 63 9.40 -28.79 -4.36
C GLU A 63 9.70 -28.37 -5.80
N ALA A 64 10.93 -27.96 -6.09
CA ALA A 64 11.34 -27.46 -7.40
C ALA A 64 11.47 -28.59 -8.43
N LEU A 65 11.18 -28.28 -9.70
CA LEU A 65 11.53 -29.19 -10.78
C LEU A 65 13.05 -29.29 -10.92
N ALA A 66 13.57 -30.51 -11.00
CA ALA A 66 15.00 -30.77 -11.24
C ALA A 66 15.45 -30.39 -12.67
N ARG A 67 14.51 -30.03 -13.56
CA ARG A 67 14.78 -29.60 -14.94
C ARG A 67 13.63 -28.77 -15.49
N PHE A 68 13.94 -27.92 -16.45
CA PHE A 68 12.95 -27.12 -17.18
C PHE A 68 13.34 -26.99 -18.65
N ARG A 69 12.38 -26.59 -19.50
CA ARG A 69 12.63 -26.28 -20.92
C ARG A 69 12.60 -24.76 -21.10
N THR A 70 13.63 -24.22 -21.72
CA THR A 70 13.76 -22.79 -21.99
C THR A 70 12.75 -22.31 -23.03
N GLY A 71 12.41 -21.03 -22.97
CA GLY A 71 11.53 -20.33 -23.90
C GLY A 71 12.22 -19.11 -24.49
N PRO A 72 11.52 -18.34 -25.34
CA PRO A 72 12.09 -17.18 -26.04
C PRO A 72 12.30 -15.93 -25.17
N GLY A 73 11.73 -15.90 -23.96
CA GLY A 73 11.85 -14.78 -23.01
C GLY A 73 12.97 -14.97 -21.98
N LYS A 74 12.89 -14.21 -20.88
CA LYS A 74 13.91 -14.24 -19.81
C LYS A 74 14.03 -15.64 -19.20
N THR A 75 15.23 -16.21 -19.26
CA THR A 75 15.52 -17.54 -18.70
C THR A 75 16.61 -17.46 -17.63
N ALA A 76 16.27 -17.80 -16.40
CA ALA A 76 17.17 -17.74 -15.26
C ALA A 76 16.73 -18.66 -14.12
N VAL A 77 17.70 -19.11 -13.32
CA VAL A 77 17.44 -19.77 -12.05
C VAL A 77 18.25 -19.06 -10.97
N ALA A 78 17.58 -18.65 -9.89
CA ALA A 78 18.23 -18.10 -8.72
C ALA A 78 18.10 -19.06 -7.53
N LEU A 79 19.25 -19.40 -6.93
CA LEU A 79 19.33 -20.03 -5.62
C LEU A 79 19.34 -18.93 -4.56
N ILE A 80 18.31 -18.91 -3.71
CA ILE A 80 18.13 -17.92 -2.66
C ILE A 80 18.28 -18.62 -1.30
N THR A 81 19.27 -18.19 -0.53
CA THR A 81 19.59 -18.73 0.81
C THR A 81 20.51 -17.75 1.56
N THR A 82 20.83 -18.01 2.83
CA THR A 82 21.71 -17.15 3.63
C THR A 82 23.18 -17.23 3.21
N GLN A 83 23.59 -18.35 2.60
CA GLN A 83 24.98 -18.60 2.18
C GLN A 83 25.05 -19.32 0.82
N PRO A 84 24.60 -18.71 -0.28
CA PRO A 84 24.49 -19.39 -1.58
C PRO A 84 25.85 -19.87 -2.13
N ASP A 85 26.94 -19.25 -1.70
CA ASP A 85 28.31 -19.63 -2.11
C ASP A 85 28.80 -20.92 -1.45
N ALA A 86 28.15 -21.35 -0.36
CA ALA A 86 28.44 -22.63 0.29
C ALA A 86 27.75 -23.81 -0.42
N TRP A 87 26.80 -23.53 -1.33
CA TRP A 87 26.07 -24.54 -2.06
C TRP A 87 26.78 -24.92 -3.37
N THR A 88 26.68 -26.19 -3.73
CA THR A 88 26.97 -26.59 -5.11
C THR A 88 25.75 -26.26 -5.95
N PHE A 89 25.85 -25.27 -6.83
CA PHE A 89 24.75 -24.83 -7.68
C PHE A 89 25.21 -24.72 -9.12
N SER A 90 24.55 -25.44 -10.03
CA SER A 90 24.89 -25.45 -11.46
C SER A 90 23.66 -25.70 -12.34
N LEU A 91 23.73 -25.17 -13.57
CA LEU A 91 22.81 -25.50 -14.64
C LEU A 91 23.57 -26.25 -15.73
N SER A 92 22.93 -27.23 -16.36
CA SER A 92 23.55 -27.99 -17.46
C SER A 92 22.51 -28.40 -18.50
N PRO A 93 22.82 -28.32 -19.80
CA PRO A 93 21.94 -28.85 -20.83
C PRO A 93 21.93 -30.38 -20.78
N ILE A 94 20.75 -30.98 -20.92
CA ILE A 94 20.58 -32.44 -20.97
C ILE A 94 20.86 -32.98 -22.38
N ASP A 95 20.57 -32.20 -23.42
CA ASP A 95 20.72 -32.63 -24.81
C ASP A 95 22.17 -32.48 -25.31
N GLU A 96 22.69 -33.52 -25.98
CA GLU A 96 24.07 -33.66 -26.48
C GLU A 96 24.45 -32.70 -27.64
N ARG A 97 23.81 -31.54 -27.79
CA ARG A 97 24.38 -30.50 -28.65
C ARG A 97 25.74 -30.14 -28.04
N ALA A 98 26.79 -30.52 -28.76
CA ALA A 98 28.21 -30.44 -28.43
C ALA A 98 28.53 -29.49 -27.27
N ALA A 99 29.20 -30.02 -26.23
CA ALA A 99 29.74 -29.31 -25.06
C ALA A 99 29.55 -27.80 -25.15
N SER A 100 28.44 -27.31 -24.57
CA SER A 100 28.12 -25.90 -24.61
C SER A 100 29.30 -25.09 -24.11
N PRO A 101 29.74 -24.06 -24.85
CA PRO A 101 30.76 -23.17 -24.34
C PRO A 101 30.28 -22.56 -23.01
N GLU A 102 31.19 -22.35 -22.05
CA GLU A 102 30.90 -21.72 -20.76
C GLU A 102 30.18 -20.37 -20.89
N THR A 103 30.19 -19.76 -22.09
CA THR A 103 29.51 -18.51 -22.43
C THR A 103 27.98 -18.59 -22.43
N ASP A 104 27.41 -19.79 -22.48
CA ASP A 104 25.96 -20.01 -22.58
C ASP A 104 25.22 -19.81 -21.24
N PHE A 105 25.97 -19.74 -20.14
CA PHE A 105 25.45 -19.54 -18.79
C PHE A 105 26.18 -18.38 -18.14
N ILE A 106 25.42 -17.38 -17.68
CA ILE A 106 25.99 -16.20 -17.03
C ILE A 106 25.62 -16.26 -15.55
N GLU A 107 26.64 -16.50 -14.72
CA GLU A 107 26.49 -16.51 -13.27
C GLU A 107 26.70 -15.13 -12.66
N GLN A 108 25.82 -14.75 -11.75
CA GLN A 108 25.85 -13.48 -11.05
C GLN A 108 25.44 -13.67 -9.58
N HIS A 109 26.02 -12.85 -8.70
CA HIS A 109 25.64 -12.80 -7.29
C HIS A 109 24.83 -11.53 -7.06
N ALA A 110 23.76 -11.65 -6.29
CA ALA A 110 22.91 -10.54 -5.92
C ALA A 110 22.75 -10.48 -4.40
N THR A 111 22.92 -9.28 -3.85
CA THR A 111 22.39 -8.99 -2.53
C THR A 111 20.90 -8.68 -2.67
N LEU A 112 20.12 -9.16 -1.71
CA LEU A 112 18.69 -8.87 -1.63
C LEU A 112 18.42 -7.82 -0.55
N GLU A 113 19.42 -7.05 -0.11
CA GLU A 113 19.30 -6.09 0.98
C GLU A 113 18.13 -5.09 0.78
N GLN A 114 17.77 -4.80 -0.48
CA GLN A 114 16.66 -3.93 -0.85
C GLN A 114 15.28 -4.60 -0.74
N LEU A 115 15.22 -5.93 -0.73
CA LEU A 115 13.99 -6.74 -0.61
C LEU A 115 13.86 -7.34 0.81
N THR A 116 14.97 -7.84 1.35
CA THR A 116 15.06 -8.56 2.62
C THR A 116 16.52 -8.55 3.10
N THR A 117 16.82 -7.97 4.27
CA THR A 117 18.19 -7.57 4.60
C THR A 117 19.25 -8.68 4.45
N GLY A 118 19.45 -9.69 5.28
CA GLY A 118 20.58 -10.62 5.10
C GLY A 118 20.44 -11.71 4.02
N ALA A 119 19.49 -11.63 3.08
CA ALA A 119 19.33 -12.67 2.06
C ALA A 119 20.26 -12.45 0.86
N LEU A 120 20.81 -13.54 0.33
CA LEU A 120 21.70 -13.54 -0.82
C LEU A 120 21.16 -14.46 -1.90
N ALA A 121 21.47 -14.15 -3.15
CA ALA A 121 21.11 -15.01 -4.27
C ALA A 121 22.30 -15.24 -5.21
N ARG A 122 22.40 -16.47 -5.71
CA ARG A 122 23.28 -16.85 -6.81
C ARG A 122 22.40 -17.16 -8.01
N VAL A 123 22.55 -16.40 -9.08
CA VAL A 123 21.68 -16.43 -10.27
C VAL A 123 22.48 -16.95 -11.44
N ILE A 124 21.95 -17.97 -12.12
CA ILE A 124 22.49 -18.45 -13.38
C ILE A 124 21.46 -18.12 -14.46
N ARG A 125 21.82 -17.22 -15.37
CA ARG A 125 21.04 -16.91 -16.56
C ARG A 125 21.43 -17.83 -17.70
N VAL A 126 20.46 -18.16 -18.54
CA VAL A 126 20.68 -18.95 -19.75
C VAL A 126 20.66 -18.01 -20.94
N ASP A 127 21.58 -18.20 -21.88
CA ASP A 127 21.62 -17.44 -23.13
C ASP A 127 20.25 -17.48 -23.84
N PRO A 128 19.67 -16.32 -24.22
CA PRO A 128 18.36 -16.24 -24.88
C PRO A 128 18.30 -16.98 -26.21
N ASP A 129 19.44 -17.23 -26.88
CA ASP A 129 19.49 -18.00 -28.12
C ASP A 129 19.23 -19.49 -27.87
N ARG A 130 19.29 -19.95 -26.63
CA ARG A 130 18.99 -21.34 -26.23
C ARG A 130 17.51 -21.53 -26.00
N VAL A 131 16.71 -21.39 -27.06
CA VAL A 131 15.27 -21.69 -27.02
C VAL A 131 15.03 -23.19 -27.18
N ASP A 132 14.05 -23.72 -26.44
CA ASP A 132 13.64 -25.13 -26.43
C ASP A 132 14.66 -26.15 -25.88
N ASP A 133 15.75 -25.68 -25.28
CA ASP A 133 16.73 -26.55 -24.63
C ASP A 133 16.18 -27.06 -23.29
N VAL A 134 16.49 -28.31 -22.94
CA VAL A 134 16.18 -28.88 -21.63
C VAL A 134 17.38 -28.71 -20.70
N ILE A 135 17.19 -27.97 -19.62
CA ILE A 135 18.22 -27.63 -18.64
C ILE A 135 17.96 -28.38 -17.34
N SER A 136 18.95 -29.11 -16.83
CA SER A 136 18.95 -29.67 -15.48
C SER A 136 19.43 -28.63 -14.46
N ILE A 137 18.81 -28.64 -13.29
CA ILE A 137 19.19 -27.83 -12.14
C ILE A 137 19.82 -28.77 -11.09
N GLU A 138 21.05 -28.47 -10.69
CA GLU A 138 21.71 -29.13 -9.56
C GLU A 138 21.93 -28.10 -8.44
N ALA A 139 21.37 -28.36 -7.27
CA ALA A 139 21.56 -27.55 -6.06
C ALA A 139 21.74 -28.50 -4.87
N ILE A 140 22.95 -28.53 -4.30
CA ILE A 140 23.32 -29.42 -3.19
C ILE A 140 23.71 -28.57 -1.98
N ALA A 141 23.01 -28.82 -0.88
CA ALA A 141 23.20 -28.15 0.39
C ALA A 141 24.56 -28.47 1.02
N PRO A 142 25.19 -27.52 1.73
CA PRO A 142 26.40 -27.79 2.50
C PRO A 142 26.13 -28.72 3.71
N ASP A 143 24.90 -28.71 4.23
CA ASP A 143 24.43 -29.57 5.31
C ASP A 143 22.90 -29.82 5.23
N ASP A 144 22.40 -30.80 5.98
CA ASP A 144 20.99 -31.22 5.98
C ASP A 144 20.03 -30.18 6.61
N ALA A 145 20.56 -29.14 7.28
CA ALA A 145 19.77 -28.12 7.98
C ALA A 145 19.62 -26.83 7.17
N SER A 146 20.23 -26.76 5.98
CA SER A 146 20.21 -25.57 5.16
C SER A 146 18.91 -25.45 4.36
N ASP A 147 18.17 -24.37 4.60
CA ASP A 147 16.99 -24.01 3.82
C ASP A 147 17.37 -23.20 2.57
N ALA A 148 16.76 -23.53 1.43
CA ALA A 148 16.94 -22.80 0.18
C ALA A 148 15.68 -22.77 -0.67
N TRP A 149 15.62 -21.73 -1.50
CA TRP A 149 14.54 -21.49 -2.43
C TRP A 149 15.09 -21.33 -3.84
N LEU A 150 14.32 -21.80 -4.82
CA LEU A 150 14.60 -21.56 -6.23
C LEU A 150 13.56 -20.60 -6.79
N LEU A 151 14.05 -19.53 -7.43
CA LEU A 151 13.27 -18.70 -8.33
C LEU A 151 13.61 -19.10 -9.77
N VAL A 152 12.64 -19.64 -10.50
CA VAL A 152 12.81 -20.16 -11.85
C VAL A 152 12.01 -19.32 -12.83
N ALA A 153 12.70 -18.72 -13.80
CA ALA A 153 12.14 -18.15 -15.01
C ALA A 153 12.54 -19.03 -16.20
N ASP A 154 11.56 -19.57 -16.91
CA ASP A 154 11.77 -20.58 -17.96
C ASP A 154 11.64 -20.00 -19.38
N GLY A 155 11.62 -18.68 -19.53
CA GLY A 155 11.49 -18.00 -20.81
C GLY A 155 10.10 -18.02 -21.44
N ARG A 156 9.04 -18.52 -20.76
CA ARG A 156 7.65 -18.45 -21.24
C ARG A 156 6.81 -17.47 -20.44
N GLU A 157 7.05 -16.19 -20.68
CA GLU A 157 6.34 -15.07 -20.08
C GLU A 157 4.86 -14.97 -20.52
N ASP A 158 4.48 -15.64 -21.60
CA ASP A 158 3.10 -15.77 -22.08
C ASP A 158 2.27 -16.76 -21.24
N ILE A 159 2.92 -17.67 -20.50
CA ILE A 159 2.25 -18.58 -19.57
C ILE A 159 2.24 -17.93 -18.19
N ARG A 160 1.11 -17.31 -17.84
CA ARG A 160 0.96 -16.50 -16.64
C ARG A 160 -0.04 -17.09 -15.68
N LEU A 161 0.36 -17.16 -14.41
CA LEU A 161 -0.53 -17.44 -13.29
C LEU A 161 -0.99 -16.10 -12.71
N SER A 162 -2.31 -15.89 -12.68
CA SER A 162 -2.93 -14.75 -12.04
C SER A 162 -3.79 -15.24 -10.87
N THR A 163 -3.62 -14.63 -9.71
CA THR A 163 -4.35 -15.00 -8.49
C THR A 163 -4.87 -13.79 -7.73
N HIS A 164 -6.03 -13.91 -7.11
CA HIS A 164 -6.62 -12.89 -6.23
C HIS A 164 -7.48 -13.53 -5.14
N VAL A 165 -7.70 -12.84 -4.04
CA VAL A 165 -8.69 -13.23 -3.02
C VAL A 165 -10.06 -12.67 -3.41
N GLY A 166 -11.10 -13.50 -3.40
CA GLY A 166 -12.42 -13.15 -3.95
C GLY A 166 -13.24 -12.11 -3.17
N SER A 167 -12.71 -11.57 -2.06
CA SER A 167 -13.39 -10.55 -1.24
C SER A 167 -12.40 -9.60 -0.58
N PHE A 168 -12.81 -8.34 -0.39
CA PHE A 168 -12.15 -7.37 0.48
C PHE A 168 -12.55 -7.52 1.94
N GLU A 169 -13.71 -8.10 2.21
CA GLU A 169 -14.14 -8.41 3.56
C GLU A 169 -13.38 -9.67 4.02
N ARG A 170 -12.29 -9.44 4.73
CA ARG A 170 -11.33 -10.46 5.16
C ARG A 170 -11.38 -10.58 6.67
N LEU A 171 -12.34 -11.36 7.16
CA LEU A 171 -12.65 -11.44 8.58
C LEU A 171 -12.23 -12.77 9.19
N ARG A 172 -11.74 -12.73 10.43
CA ARG A 172 -11.47 -13.92 11.24
C ARG A 172 -12.74 -14.79 11.33
N GLY A 173 -12.57 -16.09 11.09
CA GLY A 173 -13.65 -17.07 11.08
C GLY A 173 -14.53 -17.06 9.82
N GLY A 174 -14.33 -16.11 8.89
CA GLY A 174 -15.02 -16.07 7.60
C GLY A 174 -14.25 -16.84 6.52
N PRO A 175 -14.89 -17.68 5.68
CA PRO A 175 -14.18 -18.37 4.61
C PRO A 175 -13.66 -17.40 3.56
N LEU A 176 -12.38 -17.53 3.19
CA LEU A 176 -11.74 -16.79 2.12
C LEU A 176 -11.49 -17.71 0.93
N VAL A 177 -11.86 -17.24 -0.26
CA VAL A 177 -11.66 -17.97 -1.51
C VAL A 177 -10.52 -17.31 -2.28
N VAL A 178 -9.51 -18.11 -2.61
CA VAL A 178 -8.42 -17.71 -3.51
C VAL A 178 -8.77 -18.21 -4.90
N HIS A 179 -8.85 -17.30 -5.86
CA HIS A 179 -9.06 -17.61 -7.27
C HIS A 179 -7.74 -17.60 -8.01
N ALA A 180 -7.60 -18.52 -8.96
CA ALA A 180 -6.44 -18.64 -9.83
C ALA A 180 -6.88 -18.84 -11.27
N VAL A 181 -6.14 -18.23 -12.20
CA VAL A 181 -6.31 -18.40 -13.64
C VAL A 181 -4.93 -18.61 -14.26
N ILE A 182 -4.79 -19.63 -15.11
CA ILE A 182 -3.60 -19.82 -15.94
C ILE A 182 -3.89 -19.44 -17.39
N ALA A 183 -3.02 -18.62 -17.98
CA ALA A 183 -3.03 -18.29 -19.40
C ALA A 183 -2.14 -19.27 -20.18
N ASN A 184 -2.56 -19.63 -21.41
CA ASN A 184 -1.77 -20.39 -22.39
C ASN A 184 -1.20 -21.75 -21.91
N ALA A 185 -1.81 -22.34 -20.87
CA ALA A 185 -1.46 -23.66 -20.37
C ALA A 185 -2.68 -24.33 -19.73
N ALA A 186 -2.52 -25.59 -19.34
CA ALA A 186 -3.50 -26.36 -18.58
C ALA A 186 -2.94 -26.76 -17.21
N ILE A 187 -3.75 -26.69 -16.17
CA ILE A 187 -3.38 -27.05 -14.80
C ILE A 187 -3.23 -28.58 -14.70
N ILE A 188 -2.08 -29.04 -14.20
CA ILE A 188 -1.81 -30.45 -13.88
C ILE A 188 -2.02 -30.69 -12.39
N GLU A 189 -1.29 -29.91 -11.59
CA GLU A 189 -1.33 -29.96 -10.13
C GLU A 189 -1.32 -28.53 -9.59
N SER A 190 -1.96 -28.33 -8.45
CA SER A 190 -2.03 -27.02 -7.83
C SER A 190 -2.18 -27.15 -6.32
N LYS A 191 -1.53 -26.24 -5.60
CA LYS A 191 -1.59 -26.16 -4.14
C LYS A 191 -1.59 -24.71 -3.67
N CYS A 192 -2.35 -24.46 -2.63
CA CYS A 192 -2.44 -23.19 -1.93
C CYS A 192 -1.81 -23.37 -0.54
N VAL A 193 -0.68 -22.73 -0.30
CA VAL A 193 -0.01 -22.73 0.99
C VAL A 193 -0.33 -21.42 1.68
N VAL A 194 -0.98 -21.49 2.82
CA VAL A 194 -1.42 -20.33 3.59
C VAL A 194 -0.67 -20.32 4.91
N ARG A 195 -0.08 -19.18 5.25
CA ARG A 195 0.61 -18.97 6.53
C ARG A 195 -0.06 -17.84 7.30
N GLY A 196 -0.37 -18.10 8.57
CA GLY A 196 -1.00 -17.12 9.44
C GLY A 196 0.00 -16.34 10.31
N PRO A 197 -0.48 -15.33 11.05
CA PRO A 197 0.34 -14.47 11.93
C PRO A 197 1.16 -15.23 12.98
N SER A 198 0.71 -16.41 13.39
CA SER A 198 1.46 -17.29 14.33
C SER A 198 2.69 -17.95 13.69
N GLY A 199 2.87 -17.80 12.39
CA GLY A 199 3.86 -18.52 11.58
C GLY A 199 3.40 -19.92 11.17
N ALA A 200 2.26 -20.42 11.66
CA ALA A 200 1.72 -21.72 11.29
C ALA A 200 1.31 -21.76 9.82
N THR A 201 1.64 -22.84 9.13
CA THR A 201 1.34 -23.05 7.72
C THR A 201 0.29 -24.15 7.54
N SER A 202 -0.65 -23.93 6.62
CA SER A 202 -1.67 -24.90 6.20
C SER A 202 -1.69 -25.01 4.68
N THR A 203 -1.91 -26.22 4.17
CA THR A 203 -1.95 -26.47 2.72
C THR A 203 -3.35 -26.91 2.31
N TYR A 204 -3.84 -26.29 1.23
CA TYR A 204 -5.14 -26.55 0.63
C TYR A 204 -4.94 -26.91 -0.85
N SER A 205 -5.82 -27.76 -1.38
CA SER A 205 -5.86 -28.05 -2.80
C SER A 205 -6.76 -27.07 -3.52
N PHE A 206 -6.29 -26.59 -4.67
CA PHE A 206 -7.15 -25.88 -5.61
C PHE A 206 -8.08 -26.87 -6.32
N VAL A 207 -9.34 -26.48 -6.53
CA VAL A 207 -10.31 -27.23 -7.33
C VAL A 207 -10.40 -26.56 -8.70
N SER A 208 -10.07 -27.30 -9.77
CA SER A 208 -10.11 -26.81 -11.15
C SER A 208 -11.19 -27.52 -11.96
N PRO A 209 -12.31 -26.84 -12.32
CA PRO A 209 -13.40 -27.47 -13.07
C PRO A 209 -13.12 -27.59 -14.58
N ASP A 210 -12.28 -26.73 -15.13
CA ASP A 210 -12.04 -26.59 -16.57
C ASP A 210 -10.56 -26.76 -16.97
N GLY A 211 -9.68 -27.05 -16.00
CA GLY A 211 -8.24 -27.17 -16.19
C GLY A 211 -7.51 -25.84 -16.45
N ARG A 212 -8.17 -24.68 -16.29
CA ARG A 212 -7.58 -23.35 -16.51
C ARG A 212 -7.85 -22.36 -15.38
N THR A 213 -9.02 -22.45 -14.78
CA THR A 213 -9.39 -21.72 -13.58
C THR A 213 -9.34 -22.67 -12.40
N ALA A 214 -9.02 -22.15 -11.22
CA ALA A 214 -9.09 -22.92 -10.00
C ALA A 214 -9.42 -22.05 -8.79
N SER A 215 -9.99 -22.67 -7.75
CA SER A 215 -10.25 -22.00 -6.48
C SER A 215 -9.84 -22.85 -5.28
N ALA A 216 -9.26 -22.22 -4.27
CA ALA A 216 -9.01 -22.82 -2.96
C ALA A 216 -9.75 -22.01 -1.88
N THR A 217 -10.19 -22.67 -0.82
CA THR A 217 -10.89 -22.01 0.30
C THR A 217 -10.21 -22.35 1.61
N PHE A 218 -9.96 -21.33 2.42
CA PHE A 218 -9.49 -21.50 3.79
C PHE A 218 -10.27 -20.58 4.74
N THR A 219 -10.12 -20.77 6.05
CA THR A 219 -10.77 -19.91 7.05
C THR A 219 -9.70 -19.44 8.03
N PRO A 220 -9.34 -18.14 8.03
CA PRO A 220 -8.37 -17.61 8.96
C PRO A 220 -8.94 -17.63 10.37
N ASP A 221 -8.10 -18.00 11.34
CA ASP A 221 -8.44 -18.14 12.75
C ASP A 221 -7.83 -17.04 13.63
N LEU A 222 -6.95 -16.22 13.06
CA LEU A 222 -6.25 -15.13 13.71
C LEU A 222 -6.36 -13.83 12.91
N VAL A 223 -6.40 -12.72 13.65
CA VAL A 223 -6.25 -11.35 13.12
C VAL A 223 -4.77 -11.10 12.83
N GLY A 224 -4.48 -10.40 11.75
CA GLY A 224 -3.13 -10.02 11.36
C GLY A 224 -2.86 -10.27 9.89
N ASP A 225 -1.58 -10.24 9.51
CA ASP A 225 -1.16 -10.48 8.14
C ASP A 225 -1.03 -11.98 7.85
N TRP A 226 -1.53 -12.37 6.69
CA TRP A 226 -1.49 -13.73 6.17
C TRP A 226 -0.80 -13.71 4.82
N THR A 227 0.04 -14.71 4.55
CA THR A 227 0.62 -14.93 3.23
C THR A 227 -0.01 -16.14 2.55
N ILE A 228 -0.28 -15.98 1.26
CA ILE A 228 -0.89 -16.98 0.40
C ILE A 228 0.07 -17.22 -0.75
N ARG A 229 0.67 -18.41 -0.78
CA ARG A 229 1.50 -18.90 -1.87
C ARG A 229 0.70 -19.89 -2.72
N SER A 230 0.49 -19.53 -3.97
CA SER A 230 -0.19 -20.39 -4.95
C SER A 230 0.85 -21.03 -5.85
N LEU A 231 0.94 -22.36 -5.86
CA LEU A 231 1.93 -23.10 -6.65
C LEU A 231 1.21 -24.01 -7.65
N PHE A 232 1.58 -23.88 -8.92
CA PHE A 232 0.93 -24.55 -10.03
C PHE A 232 1.97 -25.28 -10.88
N LEU A 233 1.71 -26.56 -11.12
CA LEU A 233 2.34 -27.32 -12.19
C LEU A 233 1.41 -27.30 -13.39
N VAL A 234 1.91 -26.83 -14.53
CA VAL A 234 1.09 -26.61 -15.72
C VAL A 234 1.67 -27.31 -16.93
N ARG A 235 0.81 -27.64 -17.89
CA ARG A 235 1.14 -28.22 -19.18
C ARG A 235 0.91 -27.18 -20.27
N ASP A 236 1.97 -26.83 -20.95
CA ASP A 236 1.98 -26.00 -22.13
C ASP A 236 1.37 -26.75 -23.34
N GLU A 237 1.07 -26.03 -24.42
CA GLU A 237 0.42 -26.60 -25.62
C GLU A 237 1.31 -27.65 -26.32
N ASP A 238 2.63 -27.50 -26.21
CA ASP A 238 3.64 -28.45 -26.70
C ASP A 238 3.80 -29.71 -25.81
N GLY A 239 3.07 -29.77 -24.68
CA GLY A 239 3.14 -30.83 -23.69
C GLY A 239 4.25 -30.65 -22.63
N THR A 240 5.04 -29.58 -22.71
CA THR A 240 6.07 -29.25 -21.72
C THR A 240 5.44 -28.95 -20.36
N VAL A 241 6.05 -29.48 -19.31
CA VAL A 241 5.64 -29.23 -17.92
C VAL A 241 6.41 -28.04 -17.37
N ARG A 242 5.71 -27.10 -16.75
CA ARG A 242 6.26 -25.85 -16.21
C ARG A 242 5.71 -25.59 -14.81
N GLN A 243 6.46 -24.87 -13.98
CA GLN A 243 6.01 -24.39 -12.67
C GLN A 243 5.70 -22.91 -12.71
N ARG A 244 4.65 -22.48 -12.01
CA ARG A 244 4.30 -21.08 -11.79
C ARG A 244 3.92 -20.86 -10.33
N SER A 245 4.25 -19.69 -9.79
CA SER A 245 3.88 -19.30 -8.45
C SER A 245 3.42 -17.86 -8.35
N THR A 246 2.49 -17.58 -7.45
CA THR A 246 2.21 -16.22 -6.98
C THR A 246 2.23 -16.16 -5.46
N GLN A 247 2.51 -14.98 -4.94
CA GLN A 247 2.62 -14.69 -3.52
C GLN A 247 1.76 -13.46 -3.25
N GLN A 248 0.74 -13.64 -2.42
CA GLN A 248 -0.16 -12.58 -1.97
C GLN A 248 0.00 -12.38 -0.47
N VAL A 249 -0.09 -11.12 -0.06
CA VAL A 249 -0.26 -10.72 1.34
C VAL A 249 -1.67 -10.23 1.49
N ILE A 250 -2.34 -10.68 2.54
CA ILE A 250 -3.63 -10.13 2.94
C ILE A 250 -3.62 -9.82 4.43
N ARG A 251 -4.33 -8.76 4.82
CA ARG A 251 -4.70 -8.51 6.21
C ARG A 251 -6.05 -9.16 6.52
N VAL A 252 -6.13 -9.85 7.65
CA VAL A 252 -7.38 -10.37 8.21
C VAL A 252 -7.70 -9.62 9.49
N ASN A 253 -8.93 -9.12 9.60
CA ASN A 253 -9.39 -8.34 10.74
C ASN A 253 -10.50 -9.05 11.51
N ASP A 254 -10.81 -8.52 12.70
CA ASP A 254 -12.11 -8.76 13.32
C ASP A 254 -13.16 -7.81 12.73
N ARG A 255 -14.44 -8.20 12.84
CA ARG A 255 -15.55 -7.27 12.59
C ARG A 255 -15.64 -6.26 13.73
N THR A 256 -14.80 -5.23 13.65
CA THR A 256 -14.62 -4.22 14.68
C THR A 256 -15.78 -3.23 14.75
N VAL A 257 -16.46 -3.01 13.62
CA VAL A 257 -17.63 -2.15 13.47
C VAL A 257 -18.68 -2.90 12.65
N ARG A 258 -19.95 -2.77 13.03
CA ARG A 258 -21.08 -3.30 12.26
C ARG A 258 -22.15 -2.23 12.13
N PHE A 259 -22.66 -2.01 10.94
CA PHE A 259 -23.84 -1.16 10.75
C PHE A 259 -25.07 -1.82 11.36
N ILE A 260 -25.85 -1.04 12.10
CA ILE A 260 -27.14 -1.50 12.63
C ILE A 260 -28.22 -1.28 11.55
N GLU A 261 -29.31 -2.06 11.59
CA GLU A 261 -30.40 -1.96 10.60
C GLU A 261 -31.10 -0.59 10.60
N ASP A 262 -31.10 0.10 11.76
CA ASP A 262 -31.66 1.43 11.92
C ASP A 262 -31.13 2.41 10.86
N PRO A 263 -31.99 3.27 10.30
CA PRO A 263 -31.56 4.24 9.31
C PRO A 263 -30.66 5.32 9.96
N PRO A 264 -29.69 5.87 9.22
CA PRO A 264 -28.96 7.05 9.64
C PRO A 264 -29.93 8.21 9.88
N THR A 265 -29.56 9.09 10.81
CA THR A 265 -30.32 10.31 11.07
C THR A 265 -29.60 11.50 10.45
N LEU A 266 -30.33 12.31 9.69
CA LEU A 266 -29.84 13.57 9.14
C LEU A 266 -30.37 14.72 9.99
N SER A 267 -29.48 15.60 10.45
CA SER A 267 -29.84 16.77 11.24
C SER A 267 -29.00 18.00 10.85
N GLN A 268 -29.47 19.19 11.19
CA GLN A 268 -28.74 20.44 10.96
C GLN A 268 -28.84 21.33 12.20
N ALA A 269 -27.69 21.78 12.71
CA ALA A 269 -27.64 22.60 13.93
C ALA A 269 -28.08 24.06 13.70
N GLY A 270 -28.00 24.55 12.47
CA GLY A 270 -28.40 25.90 12.07
C GLY A 270 -28.19 26.13 10.57
N PRO A 271 -28.63 27.28 10.02
CA PRO A 271 -28.67 27.49 8.56
C PRO A 271 -27.33 27.34 7.84
N ASP A 272 -26.24 27.77 8.47
CA ASP A 272 -24.88 27.72 7.90
C ASP A 272 -24.08 26.50 8.38
N ALA A 273 -24.68 25.65 9.21
CA ALA A 273 -24.02 24.43 9.69
C ALA A 273 -24.09 23.34 8.62
N PRO A 274 -23.04 22.50 8.48
CA PRO A 274 -23.12 21.33 7.63
C PRO A 274 -24.22 20.38 8.14
N LEU A 275 -24.75 19.60 7.21
CA LEU A 275 -25.68 18.52 7.51
C LEU A 275 -24.92 17.39 8.19
N ARG A 276 -25.35 17.05 9.40
CA ARG A 276 -24.78 15.98 10.21
C ARG A 276 -25.52 14.68 9.92
N ILE A 277 -24.76 13.62 9.62
CA ILE A 277 -25.26 12.28 9.35
C ILE A 277 -24.79 11.37 10.47
N ASP A 278 -25.70 10.99 11.36
CA ASP A 278 -25.42 10.06 12.45
C ASP A 278 -25.75 8.64 12.01
N LEU A 279 -24.72 7.79 11.94
CA LEU A 279 -24.79 6.40 11.51
C LEU A 279 -24.75 5.48 12.72
N PRO A 280 -25.86 4.79 13.05
CA PRO A 280 -25.88 3.85 14.16
C PRO A 280 -25.03 2.61 13.84
N VAL A 281 -24.10 2.31 14.75
CA VAL A 281 -23.18 1.18 14.63
C VAL A 281 -23.07 0.42 15.95
N GLU A 282 -22.70 -0.84 15.84
CA GLU A 282 -22.23 -1.65 16.95
C GLU A 282 -20.71 -1.80 16.84
N ILE A 283 -19.99 -1.41 17.89
CA ILE A 283 -18.53 -1.50 17.94
C ILE A 283 -18.14 -2.65 18.84
N THR A 284 -17.34 -3.58 18.32
CA THR A 284 -16.75 -4.65 19.11
C THR A 284 -15.71 -4.04 20.05
N ALA A 285 -15.77 -4.37 21.36
CA ALA A 285 -14.80 -3.90 22.34
C ALA A 285 -13.37 -4.29 21.95
N SER A 286 -12.37 -3.50 22.36
CA SER A 286 -10.98 -3.67 21.90
C SER A 286 -10.37 -5.05 22.16
N GLY A 287 -10.83 -5.77 23.19
CA GLY A 287 -10.33 -7.12 23.47
C GLY A 287 -8.81 -7.14 23.58
N GLU A 288 -8.17 -8.03 22.81
CA GLU A 288 -6.70 -8.19 22.70
C GLU A 288 -6.04 -7.25 21.69
N LEU A 289 -6.79 -6.40 20.99
CA LEU A 289 -6.23 -5.44 20.02
C LEU A 289 -5.64 -4.24 20.78
N GLU A 290 -4.32 -4.19 20.90
CA GLU A 290 -3.58 -3.05 21.46
C GLU A 290 -3.54 -1.86 20.47
N GLY A 291 -3.57 -0.64 20.98
CA GLY A 291 -3.39 0.60 20.18
C GLY A 291 -4.64 1.42 19.90
N ASP A 292 -4.43 2.56 19.22
CA ASP A 292 -5.50 3.46 18.78
C ASP A 292 -6.25 2.84 17.59
N ARG A 293 -7.49 2.43 17.81
CA ARG A 293 -8.33 1.82 16.78
C ARG A 293 -9.01 2.91 15.96
N ARG A 294 -8.61 3.05 14.70
CA ARG A 294 -9.25 3.96 13.74
C ARG A 294 -9.91 3.21 12.60
N VAL A 295 -10.97 3.81 12.07
CA VAL A 295 -11.67 3.34 10.86
C VAL A 295 -11.93 4.50 9.92
N ALA A 296 -11.87 4.26 8.62
CA ALA A 296 -12.32 5.18 7.59
C ALA A 296 -13.77 4.83 7.21
N LEU A 297 -14.66 5.80 7.35
CA LEU A 297 -16.08 5.68 7.00
C LEU A 297 -16.35 6.55 5.76
N ALA A 298 -16.99 5.98 4.74
CA ALA A 298 -17.29 6.69 3.50
C ALA A 298 -18.64 6.30 2.91
N THR A 299 -19.21 7.20 2.11
CA THR A 299 -20.41 6.93 1.31
C THR A 299 -20.50 7.88 0.12
N GLU A 300 -21.16 7.42 -0.94
CA GLU A 300 -21.67 8.28 -1.99
C GLU A 300 -23.00 8.89 -1.56
N VAL A 301 -23.20 10.19 -1.82
CA VAL A 301 -24.45 10.90 -1.59
C VAL A 301 -25.16 11.07 -2.92
N TRP A 302 -26.41 10.62 -2.99
CA TRP A 302 -27.27 10.70 -4.16
C TRP A 302 -28.62 11.30 -3.78
N GLY A 303 -29.31 11.93 -4.73
CA GLY A 303 -30.69 12.37 -4.55
C GLY A 303 -31.46 12.42 -5.85
N LEU A 304 -32.62 13.08 -5.81
CA LEU A 304 -33.46 13.33 -6.98
C LEU A 304 -33.41 14.82 -7.34
N ASP A 305 -33.20 15.09 -8.62
CA ASP A 305 -33.30 16.44 -9.20
C ASP A 305 -34.78 16.85 -9.42
N PRO A 306 -35.07 18.07 -9.90
CA PRO A 306 -36.45 18.53 -10.13
C PRO A 306 -37.22 17.70 -11.18
N GLU A 307 -36.52 17.06 -12.10
CA GLU A 307 -37.07 16.14 -13.11
C GLU A 307 -37.40 14.75 -12.51
N GLY A 308 -36.89 14.45 -11.32
CA GLY A 308 -37.06 13.18 -10.62
C GLY A 308 -36.01 12.14 -10.99
N ASP A 309 -34.95 12.53 -11.69
CA ASP A 309 -33.84 11.67 -12.06
C ASP A 309 -32.86 11.54 -10.89
N SER A 310 -32.26 10.35 -10.75
CA SER A 310 -31.30 10.11 -9.67
C SER A 310 -29.92 10.61 -10.06
N VAL A 311 -29.43 11.60 -9.32
CA VAL A 311 -28.15 12.28 -9.60
C VAL A 311 -27.18 12.16 -8.41
N PRO A 312 -25.86 12.04 -8.66
CA PRO A 312 -24.86 12.08 -7.61
C PRO A 312 -24.65 13.51 -7.11
N VAL A 313 -24.58 13.68 -5.78
CA VAL A 313 -24.41 14.97 -5.10
C VAL A 313 -22.95 15.22 -4.76
N CYS A 314 -22.32 14.27 -4.09
CA CYS A 314 -20.89 14.25 -3.75
C CYS A 314 -20.56 12.91 -3.08
N TRP A 315 -19.28 12.62 -2.93
CA TRP A 315 -18.81 11.56 -2.02
C TRP A 315 -18.33 12.20 -0.72
N ILE A 316 -18.51 11.53 0.42
CA ILE A 316 -18.07 12.03 1.73
C ILE A 316 -17.37 10.94 2.54
N SER A 317 -16.41 11.34 3.38
CA SER A 317 -15.64 10.42 4.23
C SER A 317 -15.08 11.09 5.48
N ARG A 318 -14.80 10.27 6.50
CA ARG A 318 -14.13 10.68 7.73
C ARG A 318 -13.42 9.51 8.41
N ILE A 319 -12.27 9.77 9.05
CA ILE A 319 -11.65 8.81 9.97
C ILE A 319 -12.22 8.97 11.39
N HIS A 320 -12.55 7.85 12.04
CA HIS A 320 -13.07 7.82 13.39
C HIS A 320 -12.15 7.03 14.32
N GLN A 321 -11.83 7.60 15.47
CA GLN A 321 -11.32 6.84 16.61
C GLN A 321 -12.46 6.03 17.23
N LEU A 322 -12.24 4.73 17.43
CA LEU A 322 -13.21 3.84 18.06
C LEU A 322 -13.04 3.84 19.60
N PRO A 323 -14.15 3.86 20.37
CA PRO A 323 -14.10 3.73 21.81
C PRO A 323 -13.66 2.31 22.23
N SER A 324 -12.75 2.21 23.19
CA SER A 324 -12.22 0.92 23.66
C SER A 324 -13.30 0.01 24.26
N ALA A 325 -14.30 0.59 24.93
CA ALA A 325 -15.38 -0.16 25.58
C ALA A 325 -16.33 -0.88 24.59
N GLY A 326 -16.37 -0.45 23.32
CA GLY A 326 -17.34 -0.94 22.34
C GLY A 326 -18.78 -0.59 22.71
N GLY A 327 -19.72 -1.35 22.13
CA GLY A 327 -21.16 -1.17 22.30
C GLY A 327 -21.83 -0.42 21.15
N VAL A 328 -23.13 -0.19 21.29
CA VAL A 328 -23.91 0.59 20.32
C VAL A 328 -23.61 2.07 20.47
N THR A 329 -23.27 2.72 19.36
CA THR A 329 -22.98 4.16 19.29
C THR A 329 -23.27 4.70 17.89
N THR A 330 -22.92 5.95 17.63
CA THR A 330 -23.04 6.60 16.32
C THR A 330 -21.68 7.04 15.80
N LEU A 331 -21.41 6.77 14.52
CA LEU A 331 -20.34 7.44 13.78
C LEU A 331 -20.94 8.59 12.96
N GLU A 332 -20.18 9.66 12.77
CA GLU A 332 -20.67 10.91 12.17
C GLU A 332 -20.01 11.15 10.81
N LEU A 333 -20.83 11.36 9.78
CA LEU A 333 -20.38 12.00 8.54
C LEU A 333 -20.97 13.43 8.45
N SER A 334 -20.31 14.27 7.68
CA SER A 334 -20.70 15.67 7.49
C SER A 334 -20.84 15.97 6.01
N LEU A 335 -21.95 16.61 5.63
CA LEU A 335 -22.27 17.02 4.28
C LEU A 335 -22.47 18.53 4.23
N ASP A 336 -21.64 19.22 3.47
CA ASP A 336 -21.86 20.64 3.19
C ASP A 336 -23.12 20.82 2.34
N SER A 337 -24.10 21.59 2.83
CA SER A 337 -25.41 21.74 2.17
C SER A 337 -25.31 22.39 0.79
N ARG A 338 -24.21 23.10 0.49
CA ARG A 338 -23.93 23.70 -0.81
C ARG A 338 -23.83 22.66 -1.93
N TRP A 339 -23.45 21.42 -1.62
CA TRP A 339 -23.45 20.32 -2.60
C TRP A 339 -24.86 20.01 -3.12
N LEU A 340 -25.87 20.11 -2.25
CA LEU A 340 -27.27 19.90 -2.62
C LEU A 340 -27.77 20.97 -3.58
N SER A 341 -27.39 22.23 -3.31
CA SER A 341 -27.70 23.37 -4.16
C SER A 341 -27.09 23.21 -5.56
N LEU A 342 -25.79 22.85 -5.63
CA LEU A 342 -25.10 22.61 -6.90
C LEU A 342 -25.71 21.45 -7.70
N ALA A 343 -26.19 20.40 -7.01
CA ALA A 343 -26.84 19.25 -7.63
C ALA A 343 -28.34 19.48 -7.91
N SER A 344 -28.93 20.60 -7.45
CA SER A 344 -30.37 20.86 -7.49
C SER A 344 -31.21 19.75 -6.84
N VAL A 345 -30.73 19.20 -5.72
CA VAL A 345 -31.33 18.05 -5.02
C VAL A 345 -32.05 18.49 -3.75
N ASP A 346 -33.26 17.98 -3.53
CA ASP A 346 -33.99 18.15 -2.27
C ASP A 346 -33.46 17.20 -1.18
N VAL A 347 -33.26 17.72 0.03
CA VAL A 347 -32.77 16.98 1.21
C VAL A 347 -33.59 15.72 1.49
N SER A 348 -34.90 15.74 1.24
CA SER A 348 -35.80 14.61 1.50
C SER A 348 -35.66 13.46 0.52
N SER A 349 -34.99 13.68 -0.60
CA SER A 349 -34.74 12.67 -1.63
C SER A 349 -33.44 11.89 -1.42
N LEU A 350 -32.65 12.26 -0.40
CA LEU A 350 -31.30 11.75 -0.23
C LEU A 350 -31.24 10.23 -0.01
N SER A 351 -30.20 9.64 -0.57
CA SER A 351 -29.79 8.26 -0.34
C SER A 351 -28.27 8.18 -0.27
N PHE A 352 -27.79 7.30 0.61
CA PHE A 352 -26.39 6.98 0.79
C PHE A 352 -26.11 5.65 0.10
N ARG A 353 -25.22 5.64 -0.89
CA ARG A 353 -24.82 4.43 -1.61
C ARG A 353 -23.39 4.04 -1.28
N GLU A 354 -23.12 2.74 -1.36
CA GLU A 354 -21.80 2.17 -1.07
C GLU A 354 -21.26 2.64 0.29
N LEU A 355 -22.14 2.70 1.29
CA LEU A 355 -21.79 3.05 2.66
C LEU A 355 -20.87 1.96 3.21
N ARG A 356 -19.63 2.31 3.50
CA ARG A 356 -18.58 1.35 3.87
C ARG A 356 -17.70 1.86 4.99
N VAL A 357 -17.27 0.93 5.83
CA VAL A 357 -16.29 1.16 6.88
C VAL A 357 -15.08 0.27 6.65
N HIS A 358 -13.91 0.89 6.64
CA HIS A 358 -12.62 0.22 6.46
C HIS A 358 -11.76 0.45 7.70
N ASP A 359 -10.85 -0.48 8.00
CA ASP A 359 -9.77 -0.16 8.93
C ASP A 359 -8.86 0.93 8.32
N THR A 360 -7.97 1.52 9.12
CA THR A 360 -6.91 2.42 8.59
C THR A 360 -5.54 1.74 8.51
N ASP A 361 -5.45 0.47 8.88
CA ASP A 361 -4.29 -0.42 8.90
C ASP A 361 -4.42 -1.49 7.79
N GLY A 362 -4.23 -1.04 6.55
CA GLY A 362 -4.46 -1.85 5.35
C GLY A 362 -5.72 -1.51 4.54
N PHE A 363 -6.59 -0.63 5.05
CA PHE A 363 -7.83 -0.22 4.37
C PHE A 363 -8.74 -1.40 3.99
N ASN A 364 -8.76 -2.46 4.78
CA ASN A 364 -9.62 -3.61 4.49
C ASN A 364 -11.06 -3.29 4.87
N LEU A 365 -11.99 -3.81 4.07
CA LEU A 365 -13.42 -3.62 4.29
C LEU A 365 -13.85 -4.38 5.54
N ILE A 366 -14.46 -3.67 6.50
CA ILE A 366 -15.00 -4.25 7.73
C ILE A 366 -16.50 -4.53 7.60
N ASP A 367 -17.26 -3.59 7.03
CA ASP A 367 -18.69 -3.71 6.80
C ASP A 367 -19.19 -2.78 5.69
N HIS A 368 -20.32 -3.13 5.06
CA HIS A 368 -20.86 -2.47 3.88
C HIS A 368 -22.40 -2.50 3.83
N ARG A 369 -23.00 -1.41 3.34
CA ARG A 369 -24.40 -1.33 2.95
C ARG A 369 -24.51 -0.66 1.58
N ALA A 370 -25.07 -1.39 0.61
CA ALA A 370 -25.18 -0.92 -0.77
C ALA A 370 -26.01 0.36 -0.91
N VAL A 371 -27.18 0.45 -0.24
CA VAL A 371 -28.05 1.64 -0.27
C VAL A 371 -28.75 1.81 1.07
N VAL A 372 -28.73 3.03 1.60
CA VAL A 372 -29.42 3.42 2.83
C VAL A 372 -30.11 4.77 2.63
N ARG A 373 -31.30 4.97 3.21
CA ARG A 373 -31.99 6.27 3.23
C ARG A 373 -32.02 6.82 4.64
N PRO A 374 -31.69 8.11 4.85
CA PRO A 374 -31.75 8.70 6.17
C PRO A 374 -33.18 8.98 6.64
N THR A 375 -33.35 9.04 7.95
CA THR A 375 -34.49 9.73 8.58
C THR A 375 -34.11 11.18 8.81
N LEU A 376 -35.02 12.09 8.45
CA LEU A 376 -34.81 13.52 8.63
C LEU A 376 -35.25 13.97 10.02
N GLN A 377 -34.40 14.72 10.72
CA GLN A 377 -34.71 15.28 12.02
C GLN A 377 -34.54 16.81 12.03
N GLY A 378 -35.66 17.52 12.14
CA GLY A 378 -35.68 18.98 12.23
C GLY A 378 -35.93 19.66 10.88
N ALA A 379 -35.63 20.95 10.83
CA ALA A 379 -35.72 21.76 9.62
C ALA A 379 -34.33 21.88 8.98
N PHE A 380 -34.31 21.96 7.65
CA PHE A 380 -33.10 22.06 6.85
C PHE A 380 -33.12 23.35 6.05
N VAL A 381 -31.97 24.00 5.97
CA VAL A 381 -31.72 25.17 5.13
C VAL A 381 -30.55 24.82 4.21
N VAL A 382 -30.83 24.84 2.91
CA VAL A 382 -29.84 24.69 1.86
C VAL A 382 -29.42 26.09 1.42
N SER A 383 -28.12 26.34 1.32
CA SER A 383 -27.61 27.63 0.85
C SER A 383 -27.76 27.74 -0.67
N ASP A 384 -28.43 28.80 -1.14
CA ASP A 384 -28.66 29.06 -2.56
C ASP A 384 -27.49 29.83 -3.23
N ASP A 385 -26.50 30.28 -2.47
CA ASP A 385 -25.47 31.23 -2.94
C ASP A 385 -24.17 30.55 -3.41
N VAL A 386 -24.28 29.53 -4.27
CA VAL A 386 -23.12 28.77 -4.75
C VAL A 386 -23.23 28.42 -6.21
N SER A 387 -22.25 28.86 -7.00
CA SER A 387 -22.14 28.57 -8.43
C SER A 387 -20.97 27.64 -8.78
N ARG A 388 -20.09 27.34 -7.81
CA ARG A 388 -18.93 26.47 -8.00
C ARG A 388 -18.51 25.82 -6.69
N VAL A 389 -17.85 24.67 -6.80
CA VAL A 389 -17.18 24.00 -5.68
C VAL A 389 -16.05 24.87 -5.13
N THR A 390 -15.94 24.94 -3.82
CA THR A 390 -14.88 25.66 -3.10
C THR A 390 -14.04 24.70 -2.24
N PRO A 391 -12.78 25.03 -1.89
CA PRO A 391 -11.91 24.15 -1.11
C PRO A 391 -12.51 23.68 0.22
N ASP A 392 -13.24 24.56 0.90
CA ASP A 392 -13.90 24.27 2.17
C ASP A 392 -15.11 23.33 2.04
N MET A 393 -15.72 23.22 0.86
CA MET A 393 -16.69 22.17 0.59
C MET A 393 -16.00 20.80 0.54
N MET A 394 -14.75 20.73 0.06
CA MET A 394 -13.97 19.49 -0.13
C MET A 394 -13.29 18.99 1.14
N ALA A 395 -12.79 19.89 1.98
CA ALA A 395 -12.22 19.57 3.28
C ALA A 395 -12.69 20.63 4.29
N SER A 396 -13.70 20.27 5.10
CA SER A 396 -14.35 21.17 6.07
C SER A 396 -13.35 22.00 6.89
N HIS A 397 -13.60 23.28 7.17
CA HIS A 397 -12.69 24.14 7.94
C HIS A 397 -12.11 23.53 9.24
N SER A 398 -10.82 23.74 9.48
CA SER A 398 -10.18 23.53 10.78
C SER A 398 -10.42 24.73 11.70
N ASN A 399 -10.69 24.46 12.98
CA ASN A 399 -10.79 25.50 14.02
C ASN A 399 -9.44 25.80 14.68
N ARG A 400 -8.36 25.10 14.27
CA ARG A 400 -7.04 25.21 14.87
C ARG A 400 -6.24 26.33 14.23
N THR A 401 -5.84 27.31 15.04
CA THR A 401 -4.81 28.27 14.64
C THR A 401 -3.44 27.58 14.74
N VAL A 402 -2.74 27.41 13.62
CA VAL A 402 -1.38 26.83 13.63
C VAL A 402 -0.40 27.84 14.20
N GLY A 403 0.02 27.61 15.45
CA GLY A 403 1.17 28.27 16.06
C GLY A 403 2.31 27.26 16.16
N GLY A 404 3.39 27.45 15.41
CA GLY A 404 4.55 26.56 15.48
C GLY A 404 5.13 26.52 16.90
N ILE A 405 5.30 25.33 17.45
CA ILE A 405 5.91 25.14 18.76
C ILE A 405 7.44 25.18 18.58
N SER A 406 8.09 26.14 19.22
CA SER A 406 9.56 26.25 19.17
C SER A 406 10.22 25.26 20.13
N THR A 407 10.56 24.07 19.65
CA THR A 407 11.46 23.14 20.37
C THR A 407 12.91 23.38 19.96
N ASN A 408 13.83 23.46 20.93
CA ASN A 408 15.26 23.60 20.66
C ASN A 408 15.79 22.38 19.89
N GLY A 409 16.29 22.57 18.66
CA GLY A 409 16.98 21.53 17.89
C GLY A 409 16.67 21.47 16.39
N LEU A 410 15.61 22.13 15.91
CA LEU A 410 15.25 22.19 14.49
C LEU A 410 15.84 23.44 13.81
N SER A 411 16.04 23.39 12.50
CA SER A 411 16.67 24.44 11.71
C SER A 411 15.83 25.73 11.59
N SER A 412 14.51 25.66 11.83
CA SER A 412 13.63 26.84 11.90
C SER A 412 12.26 26.52 12.56
N PRO A 413 12.19 26.31 13.89
CA PRO A 413 10.91 26.10 14.57
C PRO A 413 9.97 27.30 14.33
N GLY A 414 8.74 27.03 13.87
CA GLY A 414 7.80 28.07 13.44
C GLY A 414 8.07 28.69 12.05
N GLY A 415 8.86 28.01 11.22
CA GLY A 415 9.11 28.34 9.80
C GLY A 415 8.14 27.65 8.81
N HIS A 416 8.43 27.86 7.53
CA HIS A 416 7.77 27.28 6.34
C HIS A 416 8.78 26.33 5.69
N VAL A 417 8.55 25.01 5.70
CA VAL A 417 9.62 24.04 5.41
C VAL A 417 9.25 23.06 4.30
N LEU A 418 10.26 22.49 3.65
CA LEU A 418 10.09 21.30 2.83
C LEU A 418 10.46 20.05 3.63
N LEU A 419 9.50 19.17 3.90
CA LEU A 419 9.78 17.88 4.54
C LEU A 419 10.25 16.88 3.48
N LEU A 420 11.46 16.37 3.64
CA LEU A 420 12.01 15.32 2.80
C LEU A 420 11.86 13.97 3.52
N SER A 421 11.18 13.03 2.89
CA SER A 421 10.82 11.75 3.53
C SER A 421 11.27 10.53 2.73
N HIS A 422 11.68 9.52 3.48
CA HIS A 422 12.06 8.23 2.95
C HIS A 422 10.86 7.29 2.72
N GLY A 423 11.15 6.11 2.17
CA GLY A 423 10.17 5.06 1.94
C GLY A 423 10.19 3.92 2.94
N TYR A 424 9.48 2.87 2.59
CA TYR A 424 9.39 1.61 3.33
C TYR A 424 10.78 1.02 3.62
N CYS A 425 11.00 0.63 4.88
CA CYS A 425 12.14 -0.19 5.33
C CYS A 425 13.54 0.33 4.92
N THR A 426 13.69 1.62 4.63
CA THR A 426 15.02 2.17 4.33
C THR A 426 15.88 2.19 5.59
N ASP A 427 17.17 1.98 5.43
CA ASP A 427 18.15 2.03 6.52
C ASP A 427 18.93 3.37 6.54
N GLN A 428 18.69 4.25 5.57
CA GLN A 428 19.33 5.55 5.46
C GLN A 428 18.48 6.55 4.66
N PHE A 429 18.90 7.82 4.66
CA PHE A 429 18.22 8.87 3.92
C PHE A 429 18.46 8.79 2.39
N PRO A 430 17.40 8.79 1.55
CA PRO A 430 17.55 8.52 0.12
C PRO A 430 18.06 9.74 -0.68
N PHE A 431 17.71 10.96 -0.29
CA PHE A 431 18.06 12.17 -1.07
C PHE A 431 19.50 12.64 -0.87
N ARG A 432 20.04 13.37 -1.84
CA ARG A 432 21.30 14.12 -1.67
C ARG A 432 20.97 15.52 -1.18
N LEU A 433 21.27 15.79 0.09
CA LEU A 433 20.87 17.04 0.75
C LEU A 433 21.48 18.30 0.13
N SER A 434 22.68 18.20 -0.46
CA SER A 434 23.32 19.34 -1.13
C SER A 434 22.56 19.86 -2.37
N ASP A 435 21.56 19.12 -2.86
CA ASP A 435 20.74 19.52 -3.99
C ASP A 435 19.56 20.41 -3.56
N PHE A 436 19.30 20.55 -2.26
CA PHE A 436 18.23 21.36 -1.67
C PHE A 436 18.83 22.62 -1.04
N SER A 437 18.27 23.77 -1.39
CA SER A 437 18.80 25.09 -1.05
C SER A 437 17.88 25.91 -0.15
N GLY A 438 16.59 25.58 -0.11
CA GLY A 438 15.60 26.21 0.78
C GLY A 438 15.58 25.61 2.19
N ASP A 439 14.68 26.13 3.03
CA ASP A 439 14.41 25.55 4.35
C ASP A 439 13.77 24.17 4.17
N TYR A 440 14.44 23.12 4.67
CA TYR A 440 13.96 21.76 4.64
C TYR A 440 14.18 21.07 6.00
N GLU A 441 13.38 20.04 6.26
CA GLU A 441 13.52 19.13 7.39
C GLU A 441 13.59 17.69 6.88
N LEU A 442 14.31 16.83 7.60
CA LEU A 442 14.40 15.41 7.28
C LEU A 442 13.41 14.65 8.16
N PHE A 443 12.55 13.85 7.53
CA PHE A 443 11.80 12.85 8.27
C PHE A 443 12.66 11.59 8.41
N GLU A 444 13.01 11.22 9.65
CA GLU A 444 13.85 10.07 9.97
C GLU A 444 13.09 9.01 10.77
N ASP A 445 12.85 7.86 10.15
CA ASP A 445 12.09 6.74 10.72
C ASP A 445 12.54 5.42 10.07
N TYR A 446 13.85 5.18 10.13
CA TYR A 446 14.50 4.08 9.43
C TYR A 446 14.08 2.70 9.96
N GLN A 447 14.14 1.70 9.08
CA GLN A 447 13.87 0.29 9.36
C GLN A 447 12.47 0.03 9.95
N GLN A 448 11.51 0.90 9.62
CA GLN A 448 10.13 0.72 10.03
C GLN A 448 9.27 0.19 8.89
N ASN A 449 8.32 -0.67 9.27
CA ASN A 449 7.17 -1.03 8.46
C ASN A 449 5.96 -0.34 9.07
N ARG A 450 5.37 0.59 8.32
CA ARG A 450 4.21 1.37 8.74
C ARG A 450 3.09 1.23 7.73
N THR A 451 1.87 1.35 8.24
CA THR A 451 0.71 1.65 7.41
C THR A 451 0.79 3.08 6.88
N HIS A 452 0.01 3.41 5.86
CA HIS A 452 -0.11 4.77 5.35
C HIS A 452 -0.62 5.75 6.42
N ASP A 453 -1.55 5.30 7.27
CA ASP A 453 -2.12 6.08 8.36
C ASP A 453 -1.09 6.39 9.45
N GLU A 454 -0.40 5.36 9.96
CA GLU A 454 0.65 5.54 10.97
C GLU A 454 1.77 6.45 10.47
N PHE A 455 2.21 6.28 9.23
CA PHE A 455 3.26 7.10 8.62
C PHE A 455 2.78 8.56 8.48
N ALA A 456 1.55 8.78 7.99
CA ALA A 456 0.96 10.11 7.90
C ALA A 456 0.89 10.82 9.27
N LEU A 457 0.57 10.10 10.34
CA LEU A 457 0.50 10.69 11.68
C LEU A 457 1.86 11.01 12.27
N ARG A 458 2.92 10.33 11.84
CA ARG A 458 4.29 10.75 12.16
C ARG A 458 4.64 12.06 11.45
N PHE A 459 4.22 12.23 10.19
CA PHE A 459 4.34 13.53 9.51
C PHE A 459 3.53 14.61 10.22
N GLU A 460 2.29 14.33 10.64
CA GLU A 460 1.48 15.29 11.41
C GLU A 460 2.21 15.70 12.69
N SER A 461 2.65 14.72 13.48
CA SER A 461 3.34 14.95 14.75
C SER A 461 4.60 15.78 14.58
N LEU A 462 5.42 15.52 13.57
CA LEU A 462 6.60 16.32 13.27
C LEU A 462 6.21 17.71 12.75
N GLY A 463 5.19 17.76 11.90
CA GLY A 463 4.64 18.96 11.27
C GLY A 463 4.13 20.01 12.25
N ARG A 464 3.74 19.62 13.47
CA ARG A 464 3.32 20.53 14.56
C ARG A 464 4.39 21.58 14.94
N ASN A 465 5.64 21.35 14.56
CA ASN A 465 6.73 22.30 14.81
C ASN A 465 6.82 23.41 13.75
N PHE A 466 6.06 23.32 12.66
CA PHE A 466 6.11 24.23 11.51
C PHE A 466 4.79 24.98 11.33
N LYS A 467 4.84 26.14 10.66
CA LYS A 467 3.62 26.87 10.28
C LYS A 467 2.96 26.24 9.06
N SER A 468 3.78 25.79 8.13
CA SER A 468 3.37 25.01 6.98
C SER A 468 4.51 24.15 6.48
N MET A 469 4.18 23.11 5.70
CA MET A 469 5.18 22.24 5.10
C MET A 469 4.74 21.71 3.73
N GLY A 470 5.61 21.72 2.73
CA GLY A 470 5.50 20.83 1.57
C GLY A 470 6.13 19.47 1.88
N ILE A 471 5.79 18.42 1.13
CA ILE A 471 6.40 17.10 1.32
C ILE A 471 6.94 16.56 0.00
N VAL A 472 8.21 16.14 0.01
CA VAL A 472 8.81 15.25 -1.00
C VAL A 472 8.94 13.86 -0.38
N GLY A 473 8.18 12.90 -0.88
CA GLY A 473 8.18 11.52 -0.41
C GLY A 473 8.79 10.57 -1.43
N HIS A 474 9.81 9.81 -1.02
CA HIS A 474 10.31 8.65 -1.79
C HIS A 474 9.48 7.40 -1.45
N SER A 475 9.09 6.63 -2.47
CA SER A 475 8.40 5.34 -2.29
C SER A 475 7.16 5.48 -1.37
N GLN A 476 7.04 4.72 -0.28
CA GLN A 476 5.91 4.81 0.66
C GLN A 476 5.69 6.21 1.26
N GLY A 477 6.72 7.06 1.35
CA GLY A 477 6.59 8.43 1.85
C GLY A 477 5.60 9.28 1.04
N GLY A 478 5.42 8.99 -0.25
CA GLY A 478 4.42 9.65 -1.09
C GLY A 478 2.97 9.29 -0.72
N HIS A 479 2.72 8.01 -0.39
CA HIS A 479 1.43 7.55 0.11
C HIS A 479 1.05 8.24 1.42
N ALA A 480 2.01 8.29 2.36
CA ALA A 480 1.82 8.95 3.65
C ALA A 480 1.48 10.44 3.50
N ALA A 481 2.10 11.15 2.54
CA ALA A 481 1.81 12.55 2.27
C ALA A 481 0.38 12.75 1.72
N ALA A 482 -0.04 11.93 0.75
CA ALA A 482 -1.40 11.96 0.22
C ALA A 482 -2.44 11.57 1.27
N HIS A 483 -2.15 10.57 2.11
CA HIS A 483 -3.01 10.17 3.21
C HIS A 483 -3.17 11.30 4.24
N LEU A 484 -2.06 11.92 4.66
CA LEU A 484 -2.05 13.08 5.55
C LEU A 484 -2.94 14.20 5.02
N TYR A 485 -2.73 14.60 3.76
CA TYR A 485 -3.47 15.68 3.15
C TYR A 485 -4.96 15.36 2.97
N THR A 486 -5.30 14.09 2.83
CA THR A 486 -6.71 13.66 2.73
C THR A 486 -7.42 13.77 4.07
N PHE A 487 -6.87 13.18 5.14
CA PHE A 487 -7.65 12.89 6.34
C PHE A 487 -7.35 13.77 7.54
N TYR A 488 -6.19 14.40 7.61
CA TYR A 488 -5.77 15.10 8.82
C TYR A 488 -5.43 16.55 8.51
N TRP A 489 -5.90 17.46 9.36
CA TRP A 489 -5.43 18.84 9.35
C TRP A 489 -4.01 18.88 9.89
N SER A 490 -3.06 19.27 9.05
CA SER A 490 -1.63 19.31 9.38
C SER A 490 -0.94 20.48 8.67
N ALA A 491 0.30 20.82 9.03
CA ALA A 491 1.07 21.90 8.38
C ALA A 491 1.06 21.85 6.82
N LEU A 492 0.81 20.69 6.21
CA LEU A 492 0.62 20.54 4.77
C LEU A 492 -0.56 21.34 4.18
N ASP A 493 -1.64 21.54 4.93
CA ASP A 493 -2.80 22.28 4.44
C ASP A 493 -2.53 23.78 4.31
N TRP A 494 -1.60 24.30 5.11
CA TRP A 494 -1.23 25.71 5.16
C TRP A 494 -0.09 26.05 4.20
N ALA A 495 0.50 25.06 3.53
CA ALA A 495 1.54 25.30 2.52
C ALA A 495 0.92 25.97 1.29
N THR A 496 1.54 27.04 0.82
CA THR A 496 1.10 27.81 -0.35
C THR A 496 2.21 27.93 -1.40
N ASP A 497 1.86 28.50 -2.55
CA ASP A 497 2.80 28.94 -3.59
C ASP A 497 3.72 27.85 -4.18
N GLY A 498 3.21 26.62 -4.30
CA GLY A 498 3.91 25.51 -4.95
C GLY A 498 3.14 24.20 -4.88
N THR A 499 3.82 23.11 -5.22
CA THR A 499 3.31 21.74 -5.13
C THR A 499 3.38 21.23 -3.69
N LYS A 500 2.25 20.81 -3.14
CA LYS A 500 2.14 20.30 -1.76
C LYS A 500 2.79 18.93 -1.60
N ILE A 501 2.50 18.02 -2.54
CA ILE A 501 2.95 16.62 -2.48
C ILE A 501 3.77 16.31 -3.71
N GLN A 502 4.99 15.82 -3.51
CA GLN A 502 5.90 15.43 -4.57
C GLN A 502 6.39 14.00 -4.34
N GLY A 503 5.97 13.06 -5.19
CA GLY A 503 6.29 11.64 -5.10
C GLY A 503 7.44 11.21 -6.02
N VAL A 504 8.44 10.52 -5.48
CA VAL A 504 9.53 9.94 -6.27
C VAL A 504 9.50 8.42 -6.17
N GLY A 505 9.24 7.73 -7.29
CA GLY A 505 9.18 6.26 -7.34
C GLY A 505 8.13 5.67 -6.40
N VAL A 506 6.97 6.31 -6.30
CA VAL A 506 5.90 5.88 -5.39
C VAL A 506 5.10 4.75 -6.06
N PRO A 507 4.93 3.57 -5.42
CA PRO A 507 4.10 2.50 -5.97
C PRO A 507 2.62 2.80 -5.76
N TRP A 508 2.08 3.84 -6.39
CA TRP A 508 0.70 4.32 -6.16
C TRP A 508 -0.36 3.23 -6.31
N LEU A 509 -0.16 2.29 -7.22
CA LEU A 509 -1.07 1.15 -7.42
C LEU A 509 -0.64 -0.10 -6.64
N GLY A 510 0.46 -0.07 -5.90
CA GLY A 510 1.08 -1.21 -5.22
C GLY A 510 2.29 -1.78 -5.94
N THR A 511 2.87 -2.85 -5.41
CA THR A 511 3.96 -3.60 -6.04
C THR A 511 3.83 -5.09 -5.76
N SER A 512 4.18 -5.93 -6.73
CA SER A 512 4.22 -7.39 -6.57
C SER A 512 5.28 -7.83 -5.56
N LEU A 513 6.29 -6.99 -5.30
CA LEU A 513 7.31 -7.27 -4.28
C LEU A 513 6.77 -7.20 -2.86
N ALA A 514 5.68 -6.49 -2.59
CA ALA A 514 5.06 -6.52 -1.27
C ALA A 514 4.68 -7.96 -0.86
N GLY A 515 4.26 -8.79 -1.83
CA GLY A 515 3.99 -10.22 -1.61
C GLY A 515 5.22 -11.12 -1.75
N ASN A 516 6.05 -10.90 -2.78
CA ASN A 516 7.22 -11.76 -3.04
C ASN A 516 8.34 -11.58 -2.00
N ALA A 517 8.63 -10.34 -1.62
CA ALA A 517 9.63 -10.03 -0.59
C ALA A 517 9.15 -10.48 0.81
N ALA A 518 7.84 -10.48 1.06
CA ALA A 518 7.27 -11.02 2.29
C ALA A 518 7.67 -12.48 2.50
N VAL A 519 7.57 -13.33 1.47
CA VAL A 519 8.03 -14.73 1.55
C VAL A 519 9.51 -14.81 1.89
N LEU A 520 10.36 -14.01 1.26
CA LEU A 520 11.80 -14.03 1.54
C LEU A 520 12.14 -13.53 2.95
N GLY A 521 11.53 -12.43 3.38
CA GLY A 521 11.70 -11.91 4.73
C GLY A 521 11.20 -12.87 5.81
N GLU A 522 10.10 -13.58 5.51
CA GLU A 522 9.52 -14.63 6.34
C GLU A 522 10.42 -15.84 6.56
N ILE A 523 11.13 -16.29 5.52
CA ILE A 523 11.99 -17.47 5.58
C ILE A 523 13.27 -17.14 6.35
N PHE A 524 13.88 -16.01 6.04
CA PHE A 524 15.20 -15.69 6.55
C PHE A 524 15.17 -14.85 7.84
N GLY A 525 14.00 -14.40 8.32
CA GLY A 525 13.88 -13.40 9.40
C GLY A 525 14.44 -12.02 9.01
N ILE A 526 14.59 -11.87 7.69
CA ILE A 526 15.20 -10.83 6.88
C ILE A 526 14.31 -9.59 6.58
N GLY A 527 14.16 -8.56 7.42
CA GLY A 527 13.59 -7.27 6.98
C GLY A 527 12.63 -6.61 7.96
N CYS A 528 11.97 -5.52 7.55
CA CYS A 528 11.10 -4.72 8.44
C CYS A 528 9.68 -5.29 8.59
N GLY A 529 9.33 -6.36 7.89
CA GLY A 529 8.04 -7.04 7.99
C GLY A 529 7.28 -7.11 6.66
N ILE A 530 5.96 -7.27 6.74
CA ILE A 530 5.05 -7.38 5.61
C ILE A 530 4.13 -6.15 5.62
N SER A 531 3.87 -5.52 4.47
CA SER A 531 3.00 -4.35 4.39
C SER A 531 1.84 -4.59 3.43
N ASN A 532 0.64 -4.80 3.97
CA ASN A 532 -0.59 -4.93 3.17
C ASN A 532 -0.86 -3.65 2.35
N ASP A 533 -0.55 -2.48 2.92
CA ASP A 533 -0.70 -1.17 2.28
C ASP A 533 0.10 -1.00 0.99
N LEU A 534 1.15 -1.79 0.74
CA LEU A 534 1.96 -1.73 -0.48
C LEU A 534 1.57 -2.81 -1.51
N THR A 535 0.60 -3.66 -1.19
CA THR A 535 0.06 -4.64 -2.15
C THR A 535 -0.88 -3.95 -3.13
N TYR A 536 -1.12 -4.56 -4.30
CA TYR A 536 -2.09 -4.03 -5.27
C TYR A 536 -3.50 -3.86 -4.66
N ASP A 537 -3.95 -4.82 -3.86
CA ASP A 537 -5.24 -4.78 -3.19
C ASP A 537 -5.31 -3.67 -2.13
N GLY A 538 -4.28 -3.56 -1.29
CA GLY A 538 -4.21 -2.55 -0.23
C GLY A 538 -4.15 -1.13 -0.80
N CYS A 539 -3.29 -0.89 -1.80
CA CYS A 539 -3.22 0.40 -2.48
C CYS A 539 -4.54 0.75 -3.17
N ALA A 540 -5.21 -0.21 -3.82
CA ALA A 540 -6.50 0.06 -4.45
C ALA A 540 -7.61 0.37 -3.46
N ALA A 541 -7.67 -0.35 -2.34
CA ALA A 541 -8.60 -0.06 -1.27
C ALA A 541 -8.35 1.33 -0.67
N TRP A 542 -7.09 1.68 -0.41
CA TRP A 542 -6.70 3.02 0.04
C TRP A 542 -7.03 4.12 -0.99
N LEU A 543 -6.66 3.93 -2.26
CA LEU A 543 -6.92 4.90 -3.34
C LEU A 543 -8.41 5.18 -3.55
N SER A 544 -9.29 4.22 -3.21
CA SER A 544 -10.74 4.42 -3.25
C SER A 544 -11.23 5.48 -2.24
N PHE A 545 -10.38 5.94 -1.33
CA PHE A 545 -10.62 7.06 -0.42
C PHE A 545 -9.82 8.33 -0.75
N ILE A 546 -8.98 8.32 -1.80
CA ILE A 546 -8.17 9.49 -2.17
C ILE A 546 -8.86 10.28 -3.29
N PRO A 547 -9.47 11.44 -2.96
CA PRO A 547 -10.29 12.21 -3.90
C PRO A 547 -9.43 12.92 -4.96
N SER A 548 -10.05 13.27 -6.09
CA SER A 548 -9.37 13.89 -7.23
C SER A 548 -8.62 15.17 -6.89
N TRP A 549 -9.14 15.98 -5.95
CA TRP A 549 -8.47 17.22 -5.56
C TRP A 549 -7.16 16.97 -4.78
N VAL A 550 -7.04 15.86 -4.03
CA VAL A 550 -5.77 15.47 -3.41
C VAL A 550 -4.79 14.99 -4.48
N ARG A 551 -5.28 14.17 -5.42
CA ARG A 551 -4.45 13.66 -6.52
C ARG A 551 -3.92 14.80 -7.38
N ALA A 552 -4.75 15.80 -7.70
CA ALA A 552 -4.37 16.97 -8.48
C ALA A 552 -3.30 17.84 -7.80
N GLU A 553 -3.15 17.75 -6.48
CA GLU A 553 -2.11 18.42 -5.68
C GLU A 553 -0.83 17.57 -5.53
N THR A 554 -0.77 16.44 -6.24
CA THR A 554 0.33 15.47 -6.20
C THR A 554 1.07 15.42 -7.52
N ASP A 555 2.30 15.93 -7.51
CA ASP A 555 3.25 15.73 -8.59
C ASP A 555 4.03 14.45 -8.35
N TYR A 556 4.30 13.68 -9.41
CA TYR A 556 5.09 12.47 -9.26
C TYR A 556 6.01 12.18 -10.44
N TRP A 557 7.09 11.47 -10.14
CA TRP A 557 8.08 11.00 -11.11
C TRP A 557 8.25 9.49 -10.98
N THR A 558 8.45 8.85 -12.13
CA THR A 558 8.78 7.43 -12.22
C THR A 558 10.17 7.26 -12.83
N THR A 559 10.82 6.15 -12.53
CA THR A 559 12.07 5.76 -13.18
C THR A 559 12.01 4.32 -13.66
N SER A 560 12.99 3.92 -14.45
CA SER A 560 13.29 2.52 -14.75
C SER A 560 14.76 2.39 -15.13
N PHE A 561 15.19 1.15 -15.32
CA PHE A 561 16.43 0.86 -16.06
C PHE A 561 16.35 1.35 -17.53
N GLU A 562 17.46 1.34 -18.27
CA GLU A 562 17.56 1.81 -19.67
C GLU A 562 17.42 0.64 -20.65
N ASP A 563 16.36 0.59 -21.46
CA ASP A 563 16.18 -0.51 -22.43
C ASP A 563 17.36 -0.61 -23.42
N GLY A 564 18.29 -1.53 -23.14
CA GLY A 564 19.52 -1.77 -23.89
C GLY A 564 19.48 -3.08 -24.68
N PHE A 565 20.51 -3.30 -25.53
CA PHE A 565 20.60 -4.51 -26.39
C PHE A 565 20.85 -5.81 -25.60
N PHE A 566 21.29 -5.72 -24.35
CA PHE A 566 21.48 -6.87 -23.45
C PHE A 566 20.72 -6.61 -22.16
N TYR A 567 20.00 -7.64 -21.67
CA TYR A 567 19.30 -7.72 -20.39
C TYR A 567 19.59 -6.57 -19.43
N ASP A 568 18.69 -5.59 -19.45
CA ASP A 568 18.79 -4.42 -18.62
C ASP A 568 17.88 -4.58 -17.39
N TYR A 569 18.39 -4.33 -16.18
CA TYR A 569 17.71 -4.58 -14.91
C TYR A 569 18.26 -3.65 -13.81
N CYS A 570 17.39 -3.19 -12.92
CA CYS A 570 17.84 -2.50 -11.72
C CYS A 570 18.38 -3.46 -10.66
N GLN A 571 17.69 -4.58 -10.47
CA GLN A 571 18.11 -5.66 -9.59
C GLN A 571 17.65 -6.99 -10.20
N ILE A 572 18.57 -7.95 -10.33
CA ILE A 572 18.37 -9.15 -11.15
C ILE A 572 17.29 -10.10 -10.64
N ILE A 573 17.03 -10.14 -9.34
CA ILE A 573 16.00 -10.98 -8.74
C ILE A 573 14.62 -10.34 -8.88
N SER A 574 14.49 -9.04 -8.61
CA SER A 574 13.23 -8.35 -8.80
C SER A 574 12.84 -8.26 -10.27
N ASP A 575 13.80 -8.19 -11.19
CA ASP A 575 13.56 -8.28 -12.65
C ASP A 575 12.84 -9.58 -13.08
N LEU A 576 12.98 -10.66 -12.31
CA LEU A 576 12.26 -11.92 -12.55
C LEU A 576 10.86 -11.95 -11.92
N LEU A 577 10.52 -10.96 -11.09
CA LEU A 577 9.28 -10.86 -10.33
C LEU A 577 8.39 -9.69 -10.80
N LEU A 578 9.02 -8.63 -11.29
CA LEU A 578 8.43 -7.40 -11.77
C LEU A 578 8.23 -7.45 -13.28
N THR A 579 7.22 -6.73 -13.77
CA THR A 579 6.99 -6.52 -15.21
C THR A 579 7.74 -5.30 -15.69
N ASP A 580 8.55 -5.50 -16.72
CA ASP A 580 9.29 -4.44 -17.38
C ASP A 580 8.38 -3.40 -18.05
N PRO A 581 8.81 -2.13 -18.11
CA PRO A 581 9.97 -1.59 -17.41
C PRO A 581 9.65 -1.33 -15.93
N ASP A 582 10.64 -1.52 -15.05
CA ASP A 582 10.55 -1.26 -13.61
C ASP A 582 11.81 -0.55 -13.07
N ASP A 583 11.72 0.01 -11.86
CA ASP A 583 12.86 0.65 -11.19
C ASP A 583 13.62 -0.28 -10.23
N GLY A 584 13.38 -1.58 -10.29
CA GLY A 584 13.89 -2.60 -9.37
C GLY A 584 13.00 -2.81 -8.15
N THR A 585 11.95 -1.99 -7.96
CA THR A 585 10.97 -2.15 -6.88
C THR A 585 9.52 -1.96 -7.32
N VAL A 586 9.29 -1.08 -8.30
CA VAL A 586 7.98 -0.65 -8.74
C VAL A 586 7.92 -0.75 -10.26
N GLU A 587 6.93 -1.48 -10.78
CA GLU A 587 6.67 -1.49 -12.21
C GLU A 587 6.20 -0.09 -12.66
N ARG A 588 6.62 0.35 -13.85
CA ARG A 588 6.29 1.70 -14.35
C ARG A 588 4.79 1.97 -14.37
N TYR A 589 3.98 0.95 -14.71
CA TYR A 589 2.52 1.08 -14.71
C TYR A 589 1.96 1.24 -13.29
N ALA A 590 2.58 0.60 -12.29
CA ALA A 590 2.16 0.63 -10.91
C ALA A 590 2.57 1.94 -10.22
N GLY A 591 3.60 2.62 -10.75
CA GLY A 591 3.99 3.97 -10.35
C GLY A 591 3.08 5.10 -10.87
N GLN A 592 1.91 4.81 -11.44
CA GLN A 592 0.98 5.82 -11.98
C GLN A 592 -0.10 6.21 -10.96
N LEU A 593 -0.41 7.51 -10.87
CA LEU A 593 -1.51 8.04 -10.07
C LEU A 593 -2.53 8.71 -10.99
N GLU A 594 -3.65 8.03 -11.27
CA GLU A 594 -4.72 8.62 -12.08
C GLU A 594 -5.27 9.88 -11.41
N GLY A 595 -5.28 11.01 -12.13
CA GLY A 595 -5.68 12.31 -11.62
C GLY A 595 -4.54 13.11 -10.95
N GLY A 596 -3.35 12.51 -10.80
CA GLY A 596 -2.13 13.22 -10.39
C GLY A 596 -1.33 13.76 -11.56
N ASN A 597 -0.33 14.59 -11.24
CA ASN A 597 0.49 15.26 -12.25
C ASN A 597 1.77 14.45 -12.49
N ASN A 598 1.78 13.62 -13.54
CA ASN A 598 2.99 12.94 -13.96
C ASN A 598 3.98 13.96 -14.54
N ARG A 599 5.08 14.21 -13.82
CA ARG A 599 6.13 15.17 -14.18
C ARG A 599 7.23 14.57 -15.05
N GLY A 600 7.18 13.26 -15.28
CA GLY A 600 8.06 12.57 -16.22
C GLY A 600 8.47 11.17 -15.78
N HIS A 601 9.01 10.46 -16.75
CA HIS A 601 9.66 9.17 -16.59
C HIS A 601 11.12 9.29 -16.99
N LYS A 602 12.02 8.65 -16.23
CA LYS A 602 13.46 8.66 -16.51
C LYS A 602 14.05 7.24 -16.50
N GLU A 603 14.58 6.85 -17.65
CA GLU A 603 15.31 5.59 -17.87
C GLU A 603 16.77 5.71 -17.40
N GLY A 604 17.39 4.58 -17.06
CA GLY A 604 18.75 4.48 -16.52
C GLY A 604 18.89 4.92 -15.06
N TRP A 605 17.81 4.79 -14.27
CA TRP A 605 17.78 5.14 -12.84
C TRP A 605 16.96 4.12 -12.06
N CYS A 606 17.51 3.68 -10.93
CA CYS A 606 16.91 2.65 -10.09
C CYS A 606 16.30 3.20 -8.81
N HIS A 607 15.44 2.40 -8.18
CA HIS A 607 14.60 2.81 -7.07
C HIS A 607 15.40 3.34 -5.90
N THR A 608 16.53 2.69 -5.60
CA THR A 608 17.40 2.99 -4.46
C THR A 608 18.85 2.60 -4.77
N ARG A 609 19.74 2.75 -3.79
CA ARG A 609 21.17 2.41 -3.91
C ARG A 609 21.39 0.90 -4.00
N LEU A 610 22.64 0.52 -4.28
CA LEU A 610 23.07 -0.88 -4.41
C LEU A 610 22.32 -1.66 -5.53
N MET A 611 21.61 -0.93 -6.38
CA MET A 611 21.09 -1.39 -7.67
C MET A 611 22.10 -1.04 -8.76
N ARG A 612 21.89 -1.58 -9.97
CA ARG A 612 22.86 -1.42 -11.06
C ARG A 612 23.02 0.03 -11.50
N ASP A 613 21.91 0.74 -11.71
CA ASP A 613 21.95 2.14 -12.16
C ASP A 613 21.85 3.10 -10.97
N PRO A 614 22.20 4.39 -11.15
CA PRO A 614 22.17 5.35 -10.06
C PRO A 614 20.80 5.43 -9.37
N PRO A 615 20.77 5.57 -8.04
CA PRO A 615 19.53 5.74 -7.28
C PRO A 615 18.80 7.01 -7.68
N GLN A 616 17.50 6.89 -7.93
CA GLN A 616 16.66 7.95 -8.44
C GLN A 616 16.71 9.22 -7.54
N CYS A 617 16.70 9.09 -6.21
CA CYS A 617 16.76 10.24 -5.29
C CYS A 617 18.10 11.00 -5.30
N LYS A 618 19.10 10.55 -6.08
CA LYS A 618 20.38 11.26 -6.30
C LYS A 618 20.43 12.01 -7.63
N ASP A 619 19.31 12.10 -8.35
CA ASP A 619 19.18 12.94 -9.53
C ASP A 619 19.13 14.42 -9.14
N ALA A 620 20.29 15.09 -9.18
CA ALA A 620 20.41 16.49 -8.82
C ALA A 620 19.52 17.42 -9.66
N SER A 621 19.32 17.11 -10.95
CA SER A 621 18.50 17.94 -11.83
C SER A 621 17.04 17.92 -11.40
N ARG A 622 16.53 16.75 -11.00
CA ARG A 622 15.19 16.61 -10.45
C ARG A 622 15.10 17.18 -9.04
N ASN A 623 16.07 16.92 -8.16
CA ASN A 623 16.05 17.44 -6.79
C ASN A 623 15.98 18.97 -6.74
N VAL A 624 16.66 19.67 -7.65
CA VAL A 624 16.53 21.13 -7.79
C VAL A 624 15.10 21.56 -8.15
N ILE A 625 14.41 20.81 -9.00
CA ILE A 625 12.99 21.05 -9.33
C ILE A 625 12.12 20.80 -8.09
N LEU A 626 12.34 19.67 -7.39
CA LEU A 626 11.62 19.33 -6.16
C LEU A 626 11.73 20.43 -5.09
N ASP A 627 12.93 21.00 -4.94
CA ASP A 627 13.20 22.10 -4.01
C ASP A 627 12.51 23.40 -4.44
N ALA A 628 12.59 23.74 -5.73
CA ALA A 628 12.11 25.00 -6.28
C ALA A 628 10.58 25.06 -6.41
N GLU A 629 9.93 23.94 -6.74
CA GLU A 629 8.47 23.87 -6.95
C GLU A 629 7.70 23.54 -5.66
N ALA A 630 8.39 23.15 -4.57
CA ALA A 630 7.75 22.81 -3.31
C ALA A 630 6.97 23.99 -2.69
N ALA A 631 5.70 23.72 -2.35
CA ALA A 631 4.94 24.58 -1.43
C ALA A 631 5.65 24.61 -0.07
N ARG A 632 5.62 25.75 0.62
CA ARG A 632 6.23 25.87 1.96
C ARG A 632 5.35 26.61 2.93
#